data_AF-A0A382MD89-F1
#
_entry.id   AF-A0A382MD89-F1
#
_cell.length_a   1.000
_cell.length_b   1.000
_cell.length_c   1.000
_cell.angle_alpha   90.00
_cell.angle_beta   90.00
_cell.angle_gamma   90.00
#
_symmetry.space_group_name_H-M   'P 1'
#
loop_
_entity.id
_entity.type
_entity.pdbx_description
1 polymer ?
#
loop_
_entity_poly.entity_id
_entity_poly.type
_entity_poly.pdbx_seq_one_letter_code
_entity_poly.pdbx_strand_id
1 'polypeptide(L)' 'MKLLTKLMNEPPKPGSPQDPLCKVCHKPLREHSFQEQQDCAEKIRENKQ' A
#
# COMPACT_ATOMS: atom_id res chain seq x y z
N MET A 1 -9.39 -23.61 -19.18
CA MET A 1 -8.39 -22.53 -19.11
C MET A 1 -9.01 -21.18 -19.50
N LYS A 2 -9.84 -20.58 -18.64
CA LYS A 2 -10.36 -19.19 -18.72
C LYS A 2 -10.73 -18.86 -17.27
N LEU A 3 -10.16 -17.90 -16.55
CA LEU A 3 -10.10 -16.47 -16.89
C LEU A 3 -9.06 -15.82 -15.96
N LEU A 4 -7.81 -15.66 -16.41
CA LEU A 4 -6.78 -14.82 -15.74
C LEU A 4 -6.87 -13.38 -16.24
N THR A 5 -8.05 -12.79 -16.24
CA THR A 5 -8.25 -11.44 -16.77
C THR A 5 -9.35 -10.73 -16.00
N LYS A 6 -8.94 -9.97 -14.97
CA LYS A 6 -9.52 -8.68 -14.51
C LYS A 6 -9.22 -8.45 -13.03
N LEU A 7 -7.99 -8.06 -12.69
CA LEU A 7 -7.67 -7.56 -11.34
C LEU A 7 -6.57 -6.49 -11.37
N MET A 8 -6.52 -5.67 -12.42
CA MET A 8 -5.53 -4.58 -12.55
C MET A 8 -6.14 -3.25 -13.03
N ASN A 9 -7.47 -3.04 -12.90
CA ASN A 9 -8.08 -1.78 -13.34
C ASN A 9 -9.33 -1.33 -12.59
N GLU A 10 -9.56 -1.84 -11.37
CA GLU A 10 -10.48 -1.17 -10.46
C GLU A 10 -9.62 -0.40 -9.43
N PRO A 11 -9.80 0.92 -9.27
CA PRO A 11 -9.20 1.61 -8.13
C PRO A 11 -9.66 0.87 -6.87
N PRO A 12 -8.74 0.54 -5.94
CA PRO A 12 -9.09 -0.23 -4.75
C PRO A 12 -10.28 0.44 -4.07
N LYS A 13 -11.38 -0.31 -3.93
CA LYS A 13 -12.55 0.18 -3.22
C LYS A 13 -12.11 0.54 -1.79
N PRO A 14 -12.53 1.69 -1.25
CA PRO A 14 -12.18 2.09 0.11
C PRO A 14 -12.45 0.96 1.12
N GLY A 15 -11.41 0.47 1.78
CA GLY A 15 -11.56 -0.59 2.79
C GLY A 15 -11.64 -2.01 2.23
N SER A 16 -11.26 -2.21 0.96
CA SER A 16 -11.03 -3.54 0.44
C SER A 16 -9.81 -4.17 1.14
N PRO A 17 -9.78 -5.49 1.38
CA PRO A 17 -8.60 -6.20 1.91
C PRO A 17 -7.34 -6.07 1.05
N GLN A 18 -7.44 -5.42 -0.12
CA GLN A 18 -6.38 -5.16 -1.08
C GLN A 18 -5.74 -3.78 -0.91
N ASP A 19 -6.25 -2.92 -0.02
CA ASP A 19 -5.61 -1.65 0.29
C ASP A 19 -4.23 -1.94 0.92
N PRO A 20 -3.11 -1.55 0.26
CA PRO A 20 -1.79 -1.81 0.82
C PRO A 20 -1.60 -0.99 2.09
N LEU A 21 -1.28 -1.69 3.18
CA LEU A 21 -0.99 -1.08 4.47
C LEU A 21 0.49 -0.67 4.56
N CYS A 22 0.75 0.46 5.18
CA CYS A 22 2.10 0.88 5.50
C CYS A 22 2.73 -0.09 6.50
N LYS A 23 3.94 -0.56 6.20
CA LYS A 23 4.67 -1.50 7.07
C LYS A 23 5.17 -0.88 8.38
N VAL A 24 5.15 0.45 8.48
CA VAL A 24 5.62 1.20 9.67
C VAL A 24 4.46 1.48 10.62
N CYS A 25 3.36 2.04 10.12
CA CYS A 25 2.26 2.50 10.95
C CYS A 25 0.98 1.65 10.81
N HIS A 26 0.97 0.63 9.94
CA HIS A 26 -0.15 -0.28 9.66
C HIS A 26 -1.46 0.39 9.23
N LYS A 27 -1.42 1.67 8.86
CA LYS A 27 -2.55 2.38 8.24
C LYS A 27 -2.52 2.21 6.71
N PRO A 28 -3.67 2.30 6.02
CA PRO A 28 -3.71 2.32 4.56
C PRO A 28 -2.77 3.38 3.97
N LEU A 29 -2.00 3.03 2.94
CA LEU A 29 -1.06 3.96 2.28
C LEU A 29 -1.77 5.19 1.68
N ARG A 30 -3.04 5.04 1.30
CA ARG A 30 -3.91 6.13 0.82
C ARG A 30 -4.20 7.21 1.87
N GLU A 31 -4.09 6.89 3.16
CA GLU A 31 -4.26 7.88 4.23
C GLU A 31 -2.98 8.68 4.51
N HIS A 32 -1.84 8.27 3.92
CA HIS A 32 -0.60 9.00 4.07
C HIS A 32 -0.56 10.16 3.08
N SER A 33 -0.11 11.32 3.56
CA SER A 33 0.44 12.35 2.68
C SER A 33 1.73 11.85 2.01
N PHE A 34 2.12 12.50 0.91
CA PHE A 34 3.37 12.16 0.21
C PHE A 34 4.59 12.18 1.14
N GLN A 35 4.67 13.18 2.03
CA GLN A 35 5.75 13.29 3.03
C GLN A 35 5.74 12.10 3.99
N GLU A 36 4.56 11.75 4.55
CA GLU A 36 4.45 10.60 5.45
C GLU A 36 4.82 9.27 4.77
N GLN A 37 4.53 9.13 3.47
CA GLN A 37 4.98 7.97 2.69
C GLN A 37 6.51 7.93 2.58
N GLN A 38 7.18 9.07 2.35
CA GLN A 38 8.63 9.16 2.29
C GLN A 38 9.27 8.81 3.64
N ASP A 39 8.76 9.37 4.74
CA ASP A 39 9.28 9.11 6.09
C ASP A 39 9.11 7.63 6.47
N CYS A 40 7.97 7.03 6.12
CA CYS A 40 7.75 5.60 6.33
C CYS A 40 8.68 4.74 5.44
N ALA A 41 8.91 5.15 4.19
CA ALA A 41 9.83 4.45 3.29
C ALA A 41 11.28 4.50 3.80
N GLU A 42 11.71 5.63 4.38
CA GLU A 42 13.03 5.77 4.99
C GLU A 42 13.19 4.83 6.19
N LYS A 43 12.24 4.83 7.13
CA LYS A 43 12.26 3.92 8.28
C LYS A 43 12.32 2.44 7.90
N ILE A 44 11.67 2.05 6.80
CA ILE A 44 11.76 0.66 6.28
C ILE A 44 13.17 0.36 5.77
N ARG A 45 13.85 1.32 5.13
CA ARG A 45 15.23 1.15 4.65
C ARG A 45 16.21 1.08 5.80
N GLU A 46 16.02 1.88 6.85
CA GLU A 46 16.86 1.86 8.05
C GLU A 46 16.73 0.55 8.83
N ASN A 47 15.52 0.02 9.01
CA ASN A 47 15.28 -1.24 9.74
C ASN A 47 15.70 -2.51 8.98
N LYS A 48 16.17 -2.39 7.73
CA LYS A 48 16.55 -3.53 6.87
C LYS A 48 18.06 -3.71 6.76
N GLN A 49 18.83 -2.97 7.55
CA GLN A 49 20.27 -3.16 7.80
C GLN A 49 20.48 -4.01 9.06
#